data_AF-A0AAV7PJ21-F1
#
_entry.id   AF-A0AAV7PJ21-F1
#
_cell.length_a   1.000
_cell.length_b   1.000
_cell.length_c   1.000
_cell.angle_alpha   90.00
_cell.angle_beta   90.00
_cell.angle_gamma   90.00
#
_symmetry.space_group_name_H-M   'P 1'
#
loop_
_entity.id
_entity.type
_entity.pdbx_description
1 polymer ?
#
loop_
_entity_poly.entity_id
_entity_poly.type
_entity_poly.pdbx_seq_one_letter_code
_entity_poly.pdbx_strand_id
1 'polypeptide(L)'
;MDNDITSLTSETKSMRLDIASFQSQETGLEQRVTTMEGHLTTSQDGSQELLYLHSKLIDLEDRSRKDNVRFFRFPESMEGTDTQSFLRTVLPKLTDLTFDPPLVFERAHRLGPK
;
A
#
# COMPACT_ATOMS: atom_id res chain seq x y z
N MET A 1 23.45 -57.67 -40.16
CA MET A 1 23.62 -56.52 -41.07
C MET A 1 22.27 -55.90 -41.44
N ASP A 2 21.41 -56.54 -42.24
CA ASP A 2 20.13 -55.90 -42.64
C ASP A 2 19.14 -55.69 -41.48
N ASN A 3 19.08 -56.61 -40.51
CA ASN A 3 18.26 -56.45 -39.29
C ASN A 3 18.73 -55.31 -38.39
N ASP A 4 20.05 -55.10 -38.28
CA ASP A 4 20.61 -54.05 -37.44
C ASP A 4 20.39 -52.66 -38.07
N ILE A 5 20.50 -52.57 -39.41
CA ILE A 5 20.21 -51.36 -40.17
C ILE A 5 18.72 -50.98 -40.08
N THR A 6 17.83 -51.97 -40.13
CA THR A 6 16.38 -51.75 -39.96
C THR A 6 16.02 -51.34 -38.53
N SER A 7 16.67 -51.91 -37.51
CA SER A 7 16.52 -51.49 -36.11
C SER A 7 16.97 -50.04 -35.91
N LEU A 8 18.18 -49.68 -36.36
CA LEU A 8 18.71 -48.32 -36.25
C LEU A 8 17.86 -47.29 -37.01
N THR A 9 17.31 -47.65 -38.16
CA THR A 9 16.39 -46.77 -38.90
C THR A 9 15.05 -46.58 -38.20
N SER A 10 14.60 -47.55 -37.40
CA SER A 10 13.40 -47.41 -36.57
C SER A 10 13.64 -46.49 -35.36
N GLU A 11 14.76 -46.67 -34.65
CA GLU A 11 15.15 -45.84 -33.51
C GLU A 11 15.39 -44.39 -33.91
N THR A 12 16.06 -44.16 -35.04
CA THR A 12 16.27 -42.80 -35.56
C THR A 12 14.97 -42.09 -35.96
N LYS A 13 13.95 -42.83 -36.42
CA LYS A 13 12.61 -42.25 -36.64
C LYS A 13 11.94 -41.91 -35.30
N SER A 14 12.03 -42.78 -34.31
CA SER A 14 11.49 -42.51 -32.97
C SER A 14 12.12 -41.27 -32.35
N MET A 15 13.46 -41.17 -32.36
CA MET A 15 14.17 -40.01 -31.83
C MET A 15 13.76 -38.71 -32.53
N ARG A 16 13.49 -38.74 -33.85
CA ARG A 16 12.98 -37.55 -34.57
C ARG A 16 11.61 -37.12 -34.08
N LEU A 17 10.72 -38.07 -33.77
CA LEU A 17 9.40 -37.77 -33.21
C LEU A 17 9.52 -37.18 -31.81
N ASP A 18 10.39 -37.75 -30.97
CA ASP A 18 10.64 -37.25 -29.62
C ASP A 18 11.23 -35.83 -29.64
N ILE A 19 12.20 -35.55 -30.53
CA ILE A 19 12.76 -34.22 -30.73
C ILE A 19 11.66 -33.22 -31.14
N ALA A 20 10.79 -33.58 -32.08
CA ALA A 20 9.68 -32.72 -32.49
C ALA A 20 8.71 -32.44 -31.33
N SER A 21 8.45 -33.46 -30.49
CA SER A 21 7.62 -33.29 -29.29
C SER A 21 8.28 -32.36 -28.27
N PHE A 22 9.57 -32.54 -28.01
CA PHE A 22 10.33 -31.68 -27.09
C PHE A 22 10.40 -30.24 -27.57
N GLN A 23 10.62 -30.01 -28.87
CA GLN A 23 10.58 -28.65 -29.44
C GLN A 23 9.22 -27.99 -29.23
N SER A 24 8.12 -28.72 -29.43
CA SER A 24 6.79 -28.19 -29.18
C SER A 24 6.56 -27.86 -27.70
N GLN A 25 7.08 -28.69 -26.78
CA GLN A 25 6.99 -28.42 -25.34
C GLN A 25 7.85 -27.22 -24.93
N GLU A 26 9.06 -27.10 -25.47
CA GLU A 26 9.98 -25.99 -25.24
C GLU A 26 9.33 -24.66 -25.63
N THR A 27 8.79 -24.54 -26.85
CA THR A 27 8.06 -23.33 -27.27
C THR A 27 6.88 -23.02 -26.35
N GLY A 28 6.15 -24.04 -25.90
CA GLY A 28 5.05 -23.87 -24.95
C GLY A 28 5.51 -23.36 -23.58
N LEU A 29 6.66 -23.81 -23.10
CA LEU A 29 7.26 -23.35 -21.85
C LEU A 29 7.78 -21.91 -21.97
N GLU A 30 8.46 -21.57 -23.06
CA GLU A 30 8.95 -20.20 -23.34
C GLU A 30 7.80 -19.19 -23.34
N GLN A 31 6.67 -19.53 -23.98
CA GLN A 31 5.52 -18.66 -24.03
C GLN A 31 4.88 -18.48 -22.65
N ARG A 32 4.83 -19.54 -21.84
CA ARG A 32 4.33 -19.48 -20.45
C ARG A 32 5.23 -18.64 -19.56
N VAL A 33 6.55 -18.81 -19.67
CA VAL A 33 7.54 -18.01 -18.92
C VAL A 33 7.41 -16.54 -19.27
N THR A 34 7.38 -16.20 -20.57
CA THR A 34 7.19 -14.82 -21.04
C THR A 34 5.90 -14.20 -20.47
N THR A 35 4.81 -14.97 -20.46
CA THR A 35 3.52 -14.52 -19.91
C THR A 35 3.61 -14.29 -18.40
N MET A 36 4.23 -15.23 -17.67
CA MET A 36 4.42 -15.12 -16.21
C MET A 36 5.30 -13.93 -15.84
N GLU A 37 6.38 -13.69 -16.59
CA GLU A 37 7.26 -12.54 -16.39
C GLU A 37 6.49 -11.23 -16.60
N GLY A 38 5.65 -11.13 -17.63
CA GLY A 38 4.79 -9.96 -17.85
C GLY A 38 3.77 -9.72 -16.73
N HIS A 39 3.25 -10.79 -16.11
CA HIS A 39 2.39 -10.65 -14.93
C HIS A 39 3.17 -10.19 -13.70
N LEU A 40 4.39 -10.70 -13.51
CA LEU A 40 5.24 -10.32 -12.39
C LEU A 40 5.62 -8.84 -12.45
N THR A 41 6.02 -8.33 -13.62
CA THR A 41 6.35 -6.90 -13.80
C THR A 41 5.15 -6.02 -13.50
N THR A 42 3.98 -6.33 -14.09
CA THR A 42 2.74 -5.58 -13.85
C THR A 42 2.35 -5.57 -12.36
N SER A 43 2.50 -6.71 -11.67
CA SER A 43 2.19 -6.81 -10.24
C SER A 43 3.19 -6.02 -9.37
N GLN A 44 4.47 -5.99 -9.75
CA GLN A 44 5.49 -5.20 -9.06
C GLN A 44 5.23 -3.70 -9.22
N ASP A 45 4.91 -3.26 -10.44
CA ASP A 45 4.59 -1.86 -10.72
C ASP A 45 3.36 -1.39 -9.92
N GLY A 46 2.29 -2.20 -9.92
CA GLY A 46 1.10 -1.91 -9.12
C GLY A 46 1.39 -1.85 -7.61
N SER A 47 2.29 -2.70 -7.11
CA SER A 47 2.71 -2.67 -5.70
C SER A 47 3.47 -1.39 -5.35
N GLN A 48 4.34 -0.91 -6.25
CA GLN A 48 5.06 0.35 -6.07
C GLN A 48 4.11 1.55 -6.09
N GLU A 49 3.12 1.56 -6.99
CA GLU A 49 2.10 2.60 -7.06
C GLU A 49 1.28 2.66 -5.77
N LEU A 50 0.88 1.51 -5.21
CA LEU A 50 0.17 1.44 -3.94
C LEU A 50 0.99 2.02 -2.78
N LEU A 51 2.29 1.70 -2.71
CA LEU A 51 3.18 2.26 -1.69
C LEU A 51 3.32 3.78 -1.82
N TYR A 52 3.47 4.28 -3.05
CA TYR A 52 3.52 5.70 -3.32
C TYR A 52 2.22 6.41 -2.91
N LEU A 53 1.06 5.86 -3.30
CA LEU A 53 -0.23 6.45 -2.99
C LEU A 53 -0.52 6.42 -1.48
N HIS A 54 -0.15 5.33 -0.81
CA HIS A 54 -0.26 5.20 0.64
C HIS A 54 0.57 6.27 1.37
N SER A 55 1.83 6.47 0.95
CA SER A 55 2.69 7.54 1.49
C SER A 55 2.07 8.92 1.30
N LYS A 56 1.52 9.18 0.10
CA LYS A 56 0.84 10.45 -0.21
C LYS A 56 -0.42 10.66 0.63
N LEU A 57 -1.20 9.61 0.88
CA LEU A 57 -2.37 9.68 1.76
C LEU A 57 -1.99 10.02 3.20
N ILE A 58 -0.92 9.42 3.72
CA ILE A 58 -0.40 9.76 5.06
C ILE A 58 0.00 11.24 5.12
N ASP A 59 0.79 11.72 4.15
CA ASP A 59 1.22 13.13 4.11
C ASP A 59 0.03 14.09 4.02
N LEU A 60 -1.00 13.77 3.23
CA LEU A 60 -2.21 14.57 3.13
C LEU A 60 -3.01 14.58 4.44
N GLU A 61 -3.16 13.43 5.09
CA GLU A 61 -3.89 13.31 6.35
C GLU A 61 -3.16 14.08 7.47
N ASP A 62 -1.84 13.93 7.56
CA ASP A 62 -1.00 14.61 8.54
C ASP A 62 -1.04 16.13 8.34
N ARG A 63 -0.94 16.61 7.09
CA ARG A 63 -1.08 18.05 6.78
C ARG A 63 -2.47 18.57 7.09
N SER A 64 -3.51 17.81 6.78
CA SER A 64 -4.89 18.19 7.09
C SER A 64 -5.15 18.28 8.59
N ARG A 65 -4.39 17.55 9.42
CA ARG A 65 -4.55 17.53 10.88
C ARG A 65 -3.44 18.26 11.62
N LYS A 66 -2.50 18.91 10.92
CA LYS A 66 -1.30 19.53 11.50
C LYS A 66 -1.63 20.54 12.59
N ASP A 67 -2.71 21.29 12.42
CA ASP A 67 -3.12 22.34 13.35
C ASP A 67 -4.15 21.84 14.39
N ASN A 68 -4.49 20.54 14.36
CA ASN A 68 -5.41 19.94 15.32
C ASN A 68 -4.66 19.46 16.56
N VAL A 69 -5.02 20.02 17.72
CA VAL A 69 -4.51 19.56 19.02
C VAL A 69 -5.57 18.76 19.76
N ARG A 70 -5.19 17.59 20.29
CA ARG A 70 -6.09 16.75 21.09
C ARG A 70 -5.69 16.80 22.57
N PHE A 71 -6.61 17.29 23.40
CA PHE A 71 -6.45 17.31 24.85
C PHE A 71 -7.11 16.09 25.47
N PHE A 72 -6.43 15.47 26.44
CA PHE A 72 -6.92 14.31 27.18
C PHE A 72 -7.09 14.64 28.65
N ARG A 73 -7.93 13.87 29.35
CA ARG A 73 -8.14 13.94 30.80
C ARG A 73 -8.83 15.22 31.32
N PHE A 74 -9.51 15.97 30.46
CA PHE A 74 -10.53 16.90 30.93
C PHE A 74 -11.76 16.11 31.41
N PRO A 75 -12.24 16.35 32.64
CA PRO A 75 -13.50 15.78 33.09
C PRO A 75 -14.65 16.10 32.14
N GLU A 76 -15.66 15.23 32.12
CA GLU A 76 -16.82 15.43 31.25
C GLU A 76 -17.61 16.67 31.64
N SER A 77 -18.12 17.37 30.63
CA SER A 77 -18.96 18.58 30.77
C SER A 77 -18.29 19.79 31.46
N MET A 78 -17.00 19.73 31.78
CA MET A 78 -16.26 20.85 32.38
C MET A 78 -16.18 22.07 31.46
N GLU A 79 -16.18 21.84 30.14
CA GLU A 79 -16.15 22.88 29.13
C GLU A 79 -17.45 23.72 29.06
N GLY A 80 -18.54 23.24 29.64
CA GLY A 80 -19.85 23.90 29.56
C GLY A 80 -20.40 23.94 28.11
N THR A 81 -21.08 25.02 27.77
CA THR A 81 -21.73 25.19 26.47
C THR A 81 -20.81 25.68 25.35
N ASP A 82 -19.69 26.34 25.70
CA ASP A 82 -18.74 26.89 24.74
C ASP A 82 -17.31 26.44 25.04
N THR A 83 -16.89 25.40 24.31
CA THR A 83 -15.56 24.81 24.42
C THR A 83 -14.44 25.78 24.03
N GLN A 84 -14.67 26.73 23.10
CA GLN A 84 -13.62 27.66 22.70
C GLN A 84 -13.31 28.65 23.81
N SER A 85 -14.33 29.23 24.44
CA SER A 85 -14.16 30.14 25.58
C SER A 85 -13.50 29.46 26.78
N PHE A 86 -13.88 28.20 27.04
CA PHE A 86 -13.21 27.38 28.04
C PHE A 86 -11.70 27.24 27.76
N LEU A 87 -11.32 26.84 26.55
CA LEU A 87 -9.91 26.66 26.18
C LEU A 87 -9.11 27.96 26.22
N ARG A 88 -9.68 29.08 25.77
CA ARG A 88 -9.04 30.42 25.88
C ARG A 88 -8.67 30.77 27.32
N THR A 89 -9.46 30.31 28.28
CA THR A 89 -9.27 30.59 29.71
C THR A 89 -8.30 29.59 30.36
N VAL A 90 -8.38 28.31 29.98
CA VAL A 90 -7.64 27.23 30.64
C VAL A 90 -6.22 27.08 30.09
N LEU A 91 -6.01 27.21 28.77
CA LEU A 91 -4.70 26.96 28.18
C LEU A 91 -3.60 27.87 28.74
N PRO A 92 -3.79 29.21 28.85
CA PRO A 92 -2.77 30.08 29.45
C PRO A 92 -2.41 29.68 30.88
N LYS A 93 -3.40 29.22 31.66
CA LYS A 93 -3.21 28.77 33.06
C LYS A 93 -2.51 27.43 33.16
N LEU A 94 -2.67 26.56 32.16
CA LEU A 94 -2.09 25.21 32.18
C LEU A 94 -0.66 25.20 31.66
N THR A 95 -0.34 26.09 30.72
CA THR A 95 0.99 26.16 30.10
C THR A 95 1.88 27.25 30.69
N ASP A 96 1.34 28.14 31.52
CA ASP A 96 1.99 29.38 31.97
C ASP A 96 2.53 30.24 30.80
N LEU A 97 1.82 30.21 29.67
CA LEU A 97 2.19 30.95 28.46
C LEU A 97 1.23 32.11 28.23
N THR A 98 1.80 33.23 27.82
CA THR A 98 1.05 34.36 27.26
C THR A 98 1.00 34.19 25.74
N PHE A 99 -0.20 34.22 25.16
CA PHE A 99 -0.39 34.10 23.72
C PHE A 99 -0.60 35.49 23.12
N ASP A 100 0.34 35.94 22.29
CA ASP A 100 0.26 37.16 21.48
C ASP A 100 0.65 36.82 20.03
N PRO A 101 -0.29 36.86 19.06
CA PRO A 101 -1.70 37.24 19.20
C PRO A 101 -2.52 36.22 20.02
N PRO A 102 -3.72 36.61 20.51
CA PRO A 102 -4.60 35.70 21.23
C PRO A 102 -4.90 34.44 20.42
N LEU A 103 -5.01 33.29 21.10
CA LEU A 103 -5.34 32.01 20.47
C LEU A 103 -6.56 32.12 19.56
N VAL A 104 -6.45 31.69 18.30
CA VAL A 104 -7.59 31.63 17.37
C VAL A 104 -7.96 30.17 17.15
N PHE A 105 -9.24 29.85 17.29
CA PHE A 105 -9.75 28.50 17.08
C PHE A 105 -10.72 28.51 15.91
N GLU A 106 -10.48 27.69 14.90
CA GLU A 106 -11.48 27.41 13.87
C GLU A 106 -12.64 26.60 14.45
N ARG A 107 -12.31 25.57 15.24
CA ARG A 107 -13.29 24.70 15.90
C ARG A 107 -12.72 24.11 17.19
N ALA A 108 -13.57 23.98 18.21
CA ALA A 108 -13.25 23.21 19.42
C ALA A 108 -14.47 22.39 19.82
N HIS A 109 -14.27 21.10 20.08
CA HIS A 109 -15.36 20.19 20.43
C HIS A 109 -14.81 18.93 21.13
N ARG A 110 -15.69 18.26 21.87
CA ARG A 110 -15.43 16.93 22.42
C ARG A 110 -15.51 15.87 21.32
N LEU A 111 -14.62 14.89 21.40
CA LEU A 111 -14.65 13.71 20.54
C LEU A 111 -15.30 12.55 21.31
N GLY A 112 -16.35 11.94 20.73
CA GLY A 112 -17.12 10.86 21.35
C GLY A 112 -18.59 11.24 21.58
N PRO A 113 -19.43 10.28 21.99
CA PRO A 113 -20.83 10.56 22.35
C PRO A 113 -20.91 11.57 23.50
N LYS A 114 -21.94 12.43 23.46
CA LYS A 114 -22.28 13.36 24.54
C LYS A 114 -23.11 12.68 25.62
#